data_AF-R7YDK7-F1
#
_entry.id   AF-R7YDK7-F1
#
_cell.length_a   1.000
_cell.length_b   1.000
_cell.length_c   1.000
_cell.angle_alpha   90.00
_cell.angle_beta   90.00
_cell.angle_gamma   90.00
#
_symmetry.space_group_name_H-M   'P 1'
#
loop_
_entity.id
_entity.type
_entity.pdbx_description
1 polymer ?
#
loop_
_entity_poly.entity_id
_entity_poly.type
_entity_poly.pdbx_seq_one_letter_code
_entity_poly.pdbx_strand_id
1 'polypeptide(L)'
;MIAEAIRLIGAVLDTQEGIDAYLFGSALTRADPADIDLLIVYPDRHQLHRFLDELEHFAGPLPIDVTAMTAGEVAGSRFIERSKAVPIHQFRNL
;
A
#
# COMPACT_ATOMS: atom_id res chain seq x y z
N MET A 1 3.47 9.21 13.16
CA MET A 1 3.59 7.74 13.05
C MET A 1 3.15 7.26 11.66
N ILE A 2 1.91 7.55 11.24
CA ILE A 2 1.42 7.21 9.89
C ILE A 2 2.26 7.81 8.74
N ALA A 3 2.64 9.09 8.83
CA ALA A 3 3.41 9.76 7.78
C ALA A 3 4.79 9.11 7.55
N GLU A 4 5.41 8.58 8.61
CA GLU A 4 6.67 7.87 8.50
C GLU A 4 6.50 6.54 7.76
N ALA A 5 5.46 5.76 8.10
CA ALA A 5 5.13 4.53 7.39
C ALA A 5 4.84 4.79 5.89
N ILE A 6 4.04 5.82 5.59
CA ILE A 6 3.74 6.24 4.21
C ILE A 6 5.02 6.62 3.45
N ARG A 7 5.94 7.35 4.10
CA ARG A 7 7.23 7.72 3.49
C ARG A 7 8.09 6.49 3.18
N LEU A 8 8.14 5.51 4.08
CA LEU A 8 8.90 4.27 3.87
C LEU A 8 8.31 3.45 2.72
N ILE A 9 6.99 3.23 2.71
CA ILE A 9 6.30 2.54 1.60
C ILE A 9 6.56 3.28 0.27
N GLY A 10 6.49 4.62 0.30
CA GLY A 10 6.81 5.45 -0.86
C GLY A 10 8.23 5.26 -1.39
N ALA A 11 9.22 5.05 -0.53
CA ALA A 11 10.60 4.82 -0.95
C ALA A 11 10.77 3.45 -1.64
N VAL A 12 10.06 2.42 -1.20
CA VAL A 12 10.03 1.09 -1.86
C VAL A 12 9.33 1.16 -3.21
N LEU A 13 8.24 1.94 -3.30
CA LEU A 13 7.55 2.12 -4.57
C LEU A 13 8.41 2.84 -5.62
N ASP A 14 9.28 3.76 -5.19
CA ASP A 14 10.19 4.45 -6.11
C ASP A 14 11.25 3.52 -6.73
N THR A 15 11.53 2.38 -6.10
CA THR A 15 12.48 1.38 -6.62
C THR A 15 11.80 0.27 -7.44
N GLN A 16 10.46 0.23 -7.48
CA GLN A 16 9.68 -0.83 -8.12
C GLN A 16 8.73 -0.25 -9.18
N GLU A 17 9.13 -0.31 -10.45
CA GLU A 17 8.24 0.05 -11.56
C GLU A 17 7.07 -0.94 -11.70
N GLY A 18 5.88 -0.43 -12.03
CA GLY A 18 4.70 -1.25 -12.35
C GLY A 18 3.88 -1.70 -11.15
N ILE A 19 4.28 -1.36 -9.93
CA ILE A 19 3.48 -1.56 -8.71
C ILE A 19 2.68 -0.29 -8.41
N ASP A 20 1.35 -0.41 -8.33
CA ASP A 20 0.51 0.65 -7.78
C ASP A 20 0.13 0.32 -6.34
N ALA A 21 0.05 1.35 -5.49
CA ALA A 21 -0.28 1.19 -4.08
C ALA A 21 -1.35 2.17 -3.62
N TYR A 22 -2.26 1.68 -2.78
CA TYR A 22 -3.40 2.44 -2.27
C TYR A 22 -3.56 2.21 -0.76
N LEU A 23 -3.83 3.28 -0.02
CA LEU A 23 -4.22 3.20 1.38
C LEU A 23 -5.73 3.05 1.49
N PHE A 24 -6.18 2.23 2.43
CA PHE A 24 -7.60 2.12 2.75
C PHE A 24 -7.80 1.97 4.26
N GLY A 25 -9.03 1.66 4.67
CA GLY A 25 -9.32 1.30 6.06
C GLY A 25 -9.09 2.45 7.05
N SER A 26 -8.61 2.09 8.25
CA SER A 26 -8.63 3.01 9.40
C SER A 26 -7.62 4.15 9.26
N ALA A 27 -6.54 3.92 8.51
CA ALA A 27 -5.50 4.88 8.17
C ALA A 27 -6.04 6.14 7.44
N LEU A 28 -7.18 6.05 6.75
CA LEU A 28 -7.79 7.18 6.05
C LEU A 28 -8.63 8.10 6.94
N THR A 29 -9.06 7.63 8.11
CA THR A 29 -10.09 8.32 8.92
C THR A 29 -9.67 8.60 10.36
N ARG A 30 -8.63 7.91 10.86
CA ARG A 30 -8.14 8.03 12.23
C ARG A 30 -6.79 8.74 12.26
N ALA A 31 -6.60 9.61 13.25
CA ALA A 31 -5.31 10.26 13.49
C ALA A 31 -4.24 9.30 14.03
N ASP A 32 -4.66 8.21 14.68
CA ASP A 32 -3.81 7.18 15.27
C ASP A 32 -4.37 5.79 14.93
N PRO A 33 -4.10 5.28 13.71
CA PRO A 33 -4.51 3.94 13.32
C PRO A 33 -3.60 2.87 13.96
N ALA A 34 -4.14 1.68 14.18
CA ALA A 34 -3.39 0.57 14.77
C ALA A 34 -2.42 -0.08 13.77
N ASP A 35 -2.74 0.03 12.48
CA ASP A 35 -2.09 -0.59 11.34
C ASP A 35 -2.28 0.26 10.08
N ILE A 36 -1.55 -0.09 9.03
CA ILE A 36 -1.66 0.50 7.70
C ILE A 36 -2.22 -0.55 6.75
N ASP A 37 -3.50 -0.39 6.39
CA ASP A 37 -4.14 -1.19 5.35
C ASP A 37 -3.64 -0.72 3.96
N LEU A 38 -2.87 -1.58 3.29
CA LEU A 38 -2.21 -1.30 2.02
C LEU A 38 -2.68 -2.26 0.93
N LEU A 39 -3.29 -1.72 -0.13
CA LEU A 39 -3.57 -2.47 -1.35
C LEU A 39 -2.39 -2.30 -2.30
N ILE A 40 -1.84 -3.42 -2.75
CA ILE A 40 -0.81 -3.48 -3.79
C ILE A 40 -1.41 -4.08 -5.06
N VAL A 41 -1.32 -3.34 -6.15
CA VAL A 41 -1.67 -3.80 -7.49
C VAL A 41 -0.41 -4.14 -8.24
N TYR A 42 -0.25 -5.39 -8.63
CA TYR A 42 0.98 -5.91 -9.21
C TYR A 42 0.75 -6.55 -10.60
N PRO A 43 1.75 -6.50 -11.49
CA PRO A 43 1.63 -7.05 -12.84
C PRO A 43 1.95 -8.55 -12.89
N ASP A 44 2.85 -9.03 -12.02
CA ASP A 44 3.23 -10.44 -11.92
C ASP A 44 3.72 -10.80 -10.51
N ARG A 45 3.75 -12.10 -10.21
CA ARG A 45 4.12 -12.62 -8.88
C ARG A 45 5.58 -12.35 -8.50
N HIS A 46 6.47 -12.26 -9.49
CA HIS A 46 7.89 -12.00 -9.22
C HIS A 46 8.08 -10.56 -8.72
N GLN A 47 7.39 -9.59 -9.33
CA GLN A 47 7.39 -8.21 -8.85
C GLN A 47 6.72 -8.07 -7.48
N LEU A 48 5.61 -8.77 -7.24
CA LEU A 48 4.99 -8.80 -5.90
C LEU A 48 5.97 -9.30 -4.84
N HIS A 49 6.65 -10.42 -5.07
CA HIS A 49 7.60 -10.95 -4.09
C HIS A 49 8.74 -9.99 -3.82
N ARG A 50 9.35 -9.39 -4.85
CA ARG A 50 10.41 -8.38 -4.64
C ARG A 50 9.93 -7.19 -3.81
N PHE A 51 8.73 -6.70 -4.09
CA PHE A 51 8.14 -5.60 -3.32
C PHE A 51 7.92 -6.00 -1.85
N LEU A 52 7.34 -7.19 -1.60
CA LEU A 52 7.11 -7.67 -0.24
C LEU A 52 8.42 -7.92 0.51
N ASP A 53 9.41 -8.52 -0.14
CA ASP A 53 10.74 -8.72 0.43
C ASP A 53 11.34 -7.38 0.85
N GLU A 54 11.33 -6.36 -0.03
CA GLU A 54 11.82 -5.02 0.32
C GLU A 54 11.01 -4.39 1.45
N LEU A 55 9.67 -4.52 1.43
CA LEU A 55 8.80 -3.98 2.46
C LEU A 55 9.04 -4.60 3.85
N GLU A 56 9.31 -5.90 3.92
CA GLU A 56 9.61 -6.63 5.17
C GLU A 56 10.88 -6.14 5.87
N HIS A 57 11.84 -5.58 5.12
CA HIS A 57 13.06 -5.02 5.70
C HIS A 57 12.82 -3.72 6.48
N PHE A 58 11.63 -3.13 6.39
CA PHE A 58 11.29 -1.91 7.11
C PHE A 58 10.60 -2.22 8.43
N ALA A 59 11.31 -1.99 9.53
CA ALA A 59 10.71 -1.91 10.86
C ALA A 59 10.06 -0.53 11.05
N GLY A 60 8.84 -0.36 10.51
CA GLY A 60 8.02 0.84 10.73
C GLY A 60 7.39 0.88 12.12
N PRO A 61 6.92 2.06 12.58
CA PRO A 61 6.26 2.21 13.88
C PRO A 61 4.86 1.58 13.93
N LEU A 62 4.29 1.21 12.77
CA LEU A 62 2.98 0.60 12.65
C LEU A 62 3.09 -0.68 11.80
N PRO A 63 2.38 -1.76 12.17
CA PRO A 63 2.17 -2.91 11.30
C PRO A 63 1.55 -2.49 9.96
N ILE A 64 1.95 -3.15 8.87
CA ILE A 64 1.37 -2.95 7.54
C ILE A 64 0.61 -4.23 7.18
N ASP A 65 -0.70 -4.12 6.95
CA ASP A 65 -1.52 -5.21 6.45
C ASP A 65 -1.65 -5.08 4.92
N VAL A 66 -1.16 -6.09 4.19
CA VAL A 66 -1.07 -6.03 2.73
C VAL A 66 -2.14 -6.89 2.10
N THR A 67 -3.04 -6.24 1.34
CA THR A 67 -3.89 -6.91 0.35
C THR A 67 -3.23 -6.80 -1.02
N ALA A 68 -2.92 -7.93 -1.65
CA ALA A 68 -2.29 -7.96 -2.98
C ALA A 68 -3.30 -8.43 -4.04
N MET A 69 -3.41 -7.69 -5.15
CA MET A 69 -4.30 -8.03 -6.27
C MET A 69 -3.65 -7.71 -7.62
N THR A 70 -3.98 -8.46 -8.66
CA THR A 70 -3.71 -8.09 -10.05
C THR A 70 -4.71 -7.05 -10.53
N ALA A 71 -4.37 -6.33 -11.62
CA ALA A 71 -5.29 -5.35 -12.22
C ALA A 71 -6.66 -5.97 -12.60
N GLY A 72 -6.68 -7.23 -13.06
CA GLY A 72 -7.90 -7.96 -13.39
C GLY A 72 -8.76 -8.25 -12.15
N GLU A 73 -8.16 -8.61 -11.02
CA GLU A 73 -8.87 -8.85 -9.77
C GLU A 73 -9.44 -7.56 -9.18
N VAL A 74 -8.70 -6.44 -9.27
CA VAL A 74 -9.20 -5.12 -8.84
C VAL A 74 -10.43 -4.72 -9.67
N ALA A 75 -10.35 -4.86 -11.00
CA ALA A 75 -11.46 -4.56 -11.90
C ALA A 75 -12.69 -5.45 -11.64
N GLY A 76 -12.48 -6.75 -11.40
CA GLY A 76 -13.56 -7.70 -11.15
C GLY A 76 -14.24 -7.55 -9.79
N SER A 77 -13.49 -7.19 -8.75
CA SER A 77 -13.98 -7.08 -7.37
C SER A 77 -14.59 -5.73 -7.02
N ARG A 78 -14.27 -4.69 -7.79
CA ARG A 78 -14.52 -3.27 -7.45
C ARG A 78 -13.97 -2.89 -6.08
N PHE A 79 -12.83 -3.46 -5.69
CA PHE A 79 -12.24 -3.26 -4.36
C PHE A 79 -12.06 -1.77 -4.04
N ILE A 80 -11.40 -1.00 -4.93
CA ILE A 80 -11.11 0.43 -4.74
C ILE A 80 -12.39 1.23 -4.44
N GLU A 81 -13.48 0.99 -5.19
CA GLU A 81 -14.75 1.70 -5.01
C GLU A 81 -15.42 1.38 -3.67
N ARG A 82 -15.31 0.13 -3.22
CA ARG A 82 -15.95 -0.39 -2.00
C ARG A 82 -15.17 -0.01 -0.74
N SER A 83 -13.84 -0.13 -0.77
CA SER A 83 -12.96 0.21 0.35
C SER A 83 -12.63 1.69 0.44
N LYS A 84 -12.98 2.48 -0.60
CA LYS A 84 -12.58 3.88 -0.75
C LYS A 84 -11.06 4.03 -0.73
N ALA A 85 -10.35 3.07 -1.32
CA ALA A 85 -8.90 3.08 -1.37
C ALA A 85 -8.40 4.32 -2.14
N VAL A 86 -7.39 4.99 -1.59
CA VAL A 86 -6.82 6.22 -2.12
C VAL A 86 -5.38 5.95 -2.53
N PRO A 87 -4.94 6.35 -3.74
CA PRO A 87 -3.55 6.19 -4.17
C PRO A 87 -2.57 6.78 -3.14
N ILE A 88 -1.57 6.01 -2.75
CA ILE A 88 -0.64 6.40 -1.68
C ILE A 88 0.16 7.67 -2.04
N HIS A 89 0.38 7.91 -3.34
CA HIS A 89 1.09 9.10 -3.81
C HIS A 89 0.40 10.42 -3.40
N GLN A 90 -0.91 10.39 -3.08
CA GLN A 90 -1.62 11.58 -2.60
C GLN A 90 -1.20 12.02 -1.19
N PHE A 91 -0.54 11.13 -0.44
CA PHE A 91 -0.10 11.38 0.94
C PHE A 91 1.40 11.69 1.04
N ARG A 92 2.14 11.72 -0.07
CA ARG A 92 3.61 11.92 -0.08
C ARG A 92 4.05 13.37 0.23
N ASN A 93 3.12 14.32 0.24
CA ASN A 93 3.36 15.73 0.57
C ASN A 93 2.80 16.15 1.95
N LEU A 94 2.41 15.19 2.78
CA LEU A 94 1.91 15.43 4.14
C LEU A 94 3.06 15.52 5.17
#